data_AF-A0A3M1BID6-F1
#
_entry.id   AF-A0A3M1BID6-F1
#
_cell.length_a   1.000
_cell.length_b   1.000
_cell.length_c   1.000
_cell.angle_alpha   90.00
_cell.angle_beta   90.00
_cell.angle_gamma   90.00
#
_symmetry.space_group_name_H-M   'P 1'
#
loop_
_entity.id
_entity.type
_entity.pdbx_description
1 polymer ?
#
loop_
_entity_poly.entity_id
_entity_poly.type
_entity_poly.pdbx_seq_one_letter_code
_entity_poly.pdbx_strand_id
1 'polypeptide(L)' 'MKETRIVKYIKGLIRNHRYVTTEEIMLMLERYYGLPIKVPSVYYKYRTIIRQCRQAVYRERRKRKDV' A
#
# COMPACT_ATOMS: atom_id res chain seq x y z
N MET A 1 1.53 -7.13 -10.74
CA MET A 1 1.94 -7.52 -9.38
C MET A 1 1.04 -8.66 -8.92
N LYS A 2 1.61 -9.74 -8.37
CA LYS A 2 0.81 -10.87 -7.85
C LYS A 2 -0.09 -10.38 -6.71
N GLU A 3 -1.37 -10.71 -6.77
CA GLU A 3 -2.36 -10.29 -5.77
C GLU A 3 -2.17 -11.10 -4.48
N THR A 4 -1.50 -10.53 -3.47
CA THR A 4 -1.29 -11.17 -2.16
C THR A 4 -2.22 -10.57 -1.10
N ARG A 5 -2.37 -11.24 0.06
CA ARG A 5 -3.15 -10.70 1.20
C ARG A 5 -2.65 -9.31 1.62
N ILE A 6 -1.33 -9.12 1.67
CA ILE A 6 -0.70 -7.82 1.98
C ILE A 6 -1.04 -6.77 0.92
N VAL A 7 -0.98 -7.12 -0.36
CA VAL A 7 -1.35 -6.19 -1.45
C VAL A 7 -2.82 -5.78 -1.35
N LYS A 8 -3.73 -6.73 -1.10
CA LYS A 8 -5.16 -6.43 -0.91
C LYS A 8 -5.38 -5.50 0.27
N TYR A 9 -4.68 -5.74 1.38
CA TYR A 9 -4.71 -4.88 2.56
C TYR A 9 -4.24 -3.46 2.25
N ILE A 10 -3.06 -3.30 1.65
CA ILE A 10 -2.50 -1.99 1.27
C ILE A 10 -3.44 -1.23 0.32
N LYS A 11 -3.97 -1.90 -0.72
CA LYS A 11 -4.95 -1.30 -1.64
C LYS A 11 -6.21 -0.85 -0.89
N GLY A 12 -6.70 -1.66 0.05
CA GLY A 12 -7.84 -1.31 0.90
C GLY A 12 -7.60 -0.04 1.71
N LEU A 13 -6.45 0.06 2.37
CA LEU A 13 -6.04 1.26 3.11
C LEU A 13 -6.04 2.51 2.21
N ILE A 14 -5.41 2.43 1.03
CA ILE A 14 -5.32 3.56 0.10
C ILE A 14 -6.70 3.93 -0.48
N ARG A 15 -7.59 2.95 -0.68
CA ARG A 15 -8.94 3.19 -1.17
C ARG A 15 -9.81 3.93 -0.16
N ASN A 16 -9.74 3.53 1.12
CA ASN A 16 -10.62 4.02 2.18
C ASN A 16 -10.10 5.30 2.85
N HIS A 17 -8.79 5.52 2.88
CA HIS A 17 -8.19 6.71 3.49
C HIS A 17 -7.69 7.68 2.42
N ARG A 18 -8.24 8.91 2.41
CA ARG A 18 -7.90 9.95 1.41
C ARG A 18 -6.44 10.41 1.50
N TYR A 19 -5.87 10.42 2.70
CA TYR A 19 -4.54 10.97 2.97
C TYR A 19 -3.66 10.04 3.83
N VAL A 20 -3.67 8.74 3.56
CA VAL A 20 -2.71 7.85 4.21
C VAL A 20 -1.32 8.04 3.61
N THR A 21 -0.29 8.19 4.42
CA THR A 21 1.13 8.32 4.04
C THR A 21 1.78 6.95 3.85
N THR A 22 3.03 6.91 3.39
CA THR A 22 3.73 5.61 3.22
C THR A 22 4.13 5.06 4.58
N GLU A 23 4.58 5.94 5.47
CA GLU A 23 5.03 5.68 6.83
C GLU A 23 3.89 5.10 7.67
N GLU A 24 2.68 5.66 7.58
CA GLU A 24 1.51 5.10 8.28
C GLU A 24 1.15 3.69 7.79
N ILE A 25 1.18 3.45 6.47
CA ILE A 25 0.95 2.10 5.93
C ILE A 25 2.04 1.14 6.45
N MET A 26 3.29 1.59 6.51
CA MET A 26 4.39 0.79 7.03
C MET A 26 4.20 0.42 8.51
N LEU A 27 3.81 1.39 9.34
CA LEU A 27 3.48 1.13 10.76
C LEU A 27 2.31 0.14 10.91
N MET A 28 1.29 0.25 10.05
CA MET A 28 0.17 -0.70 10.05
C MET A 28 0.62 -2.10 9.62
N LEU A 29 1.52 -2.19 8.64
CA LEU A 29 2.10 -3.45 8.18
C LEU A 29 2.98 -4.10 9.26
N GLU A 30 3.75 -3.33 10.01
CA GLU A 30 4.51 -3.80 11.16
C GLU A 30 3.58 -4.36 12.25
N ARG A 31 2.54 -3.60 12.63
CA ARG A 31 1.60 -4.00 13.68
C ARG A 31 0.76 -5.24 13.32
N TYR A 32 0.25 -5.31 12.09
CA TYR A 32 -0.69 -6.36 11.70
C TYR A 32 -0.02 -7.61 11.12
N TYR A 33 1.10 -7.46 10.42
CA TYR A 33 1.82 -8.57 9.77
C TYR A 33 3.14 -8.92 10.46
N GLY A 34 3.54 -8.22 11.53
CA GLY A 34 4.81 -8.47 12.22
C GLY A 34 6.04 -8.20 11.35
N LEU A 35 5.90 -7.35 10.33
CA LEU A 35 6.98 -7.09 9.37
C LEU A 35 8.06 -6.22 10.03
N PRO A 36 9.35 -6.60 9.98
CA PRO A 36 10.41 -5.84 10.61
C PRO A 36 10.78 -4.63 9.74
N ILE A 37 9.92 -3.61 9.71
CA ILE A 37 10.07 -2.41 8.87
C ILE A 37 11.34 -1.63 9.18
N LYS A 38 11.86 -1.73 10.41
CA LYS A 38 13.18 -1.18 10.80
C LYS A 38 14.35 -1.73 9.99
N VAL A 39 14.20 -2.90 9.35
CA VAL A 39 15.24 -3.48 8.48
C VAL A 39 15.20 -2.78 7.12
N PRO A 40 16.30 -2.15 6.65
CA PRO A 40 16.30 -1.36 5.42
C PRO A 40 15.81 -2.12 4.17
N SER A 41 16.21 -3.38 4.01
CA SER A 41 15.79 -4.21 2.87
C SER A 41 14.27 -4.42 2.84
N VAL A 42 13.67 -4.64 4.00
CA VAL A 42 12.22 -4.82 4.18
C VAL A 42 11.51 -3.48 3.92
N TYR A 43 12.03 -2.39 4.47
CA TYR A 43 11.51 -1.05 4.24
C TYR A 43 11.45 -0.71 2.74
N TYR A 44 12.57 -0.80 2.02
CA TYR A 44 12.61 -0.43 0.61
C TYR A 44 11.75 -1.35 -0.27
N LYS A 45 11.67 -2.65 0.07
CA LYS A 45 10.77 -3.60 -0.59
C LYS A 45 9.32 -3.16 -0.47
N TYR A 46 8.82 -2.92 0.74
CA TYR A 46 7.43 -2.53 0.94
C TYR A 46 7.14 -1.10 0.48
N ARG A 47 8.12 -0.19 0.49
CA ARG A 47 7.98 1.16 -0.06
C ARG A 47 7.67 1.10 -1.56
N THR A 48 8.37 0.22 -2.27
CA THR A 48 8.14 -0.03 -3.68
C THR A 48 6.75 -0.63 -3.92
N ILE A 49 6.35 -1.61 -3.12
CA ILE A 49 5.01 -2.24 -3.20
C ILE A 49 3.89 -1.22 -2.95
N ILE A 50 4.02 -0.38 -1.91
CA ILE A 50 3.04 0.67 -1.58
C ILE A 50 2.90 1.66 -2.74
N ARG A 51 4.02 2.09 -3.33
CA ARG A 51 4.02 2.98 -4.51
C ARG A 51 3.25 2.35 -5.68
N GLN A 52 3.49 1.07 -5.97
CA GLN A 52 2.77 0.34 -7.02
C GLN A 52 1.27 0.22 -6.71
N CYS A 53 0.90 -0.04 -5.44
CA CYS A 53 -0.49 -0.08 -5.00
C CYS A 53 -1.20 1.26 -5.19
N ARG A 54 -0.56 2.38 -4.83
CA ARG A 54 -1.11 3.73 -5.03
C ARG A 54 -1.39 4.00 -6.50
N GLN A 55 -0.42 3.72 -7.37
CA GLN A 55 -0.59 3.91 -8.82
C GLN A 55 -1.72 3.06 -9.38
N ALA A 56 -1.91 1.83 -8.89
CA ALA A 56 -3.02 0.98 -9.30
C ALA A 56 -4.37 1.58 -8.86
N VAL A 57 -4.51 1.91 -7.57
CA VAL A 57 -5.75 2.50 -7.02
C VAL A 57 -6.09 3.84 -7.68
N TYR A 58 -5.10 4.69 -7.95
CA TYR A 58 -5.32 5.98 -8.60
C TYR A 58 -5.70 5.82 -10.07
N ARG A 59 -5.17 4.81 -10.78
CA ARG A 59 -5.63 4.44 -12.12
C ARG A 59 -7.09 3.96 -12.11
N GLU A 60 -7.46 3.13 -11.14
CA GLU A 60 -8.86 2.68 -10.94
C GLU A 60 -9.79 3.87 -10.67
N ARG A 61 -9.38 4.82 -9.81
CA ARG A 61 -10.17 6.02 -9.50
C ARG A 61 -10.37 6.92 -10.72
N ARG A 62 -9.35 7.10 -11.57
CA ARG A 62 -9.47 7.88 -12.80
C ARG A 62 -10.47 7.27 -13.77
N LYS A 63 -10.38 5.96 -14.01
CA LYS A 63 -11.33 5.23 -14.87
C LYS A 63 -12.79 5.35 -14.41
N ARG A 64 -13.05 5.49 -13.10
CA ARG A 64 -14.41 5.69 -12.55
C ARG A 64 -14.93 7.12 -12.67
N LYS A 65 -14.05 8.10 -12.95
CA LYS A 65 -14.44 9.49 -13.20
C LYS A 65 -14.70 9.77 -14.69
N ASP A 66 -14.08 8.98 -15.56
CA ASP A 66 -14.23 9.07 -17.02
C ASP A 66 -15.48 8.31 -17.54
N VAL A 67 -16.32 7.79 -16.63
CA VAL A 67 -17.61 7.13 -16.87
C VAL A 67 -18.67 7.86 -16.05
#